data_AF-A0A3M1H6U3-F1
#
_entry.id   AF-A0A3M1H6U3-F1
#
_cell.length_a   1.000
_cell.length_b   1.000
_cell.length_c   1.000
_cell.angle_alpha   90.00
_cell.angle_beta   90.00
_cell.angle_gamma   90.00
#
_symmetry.space_group_name_H-M   'P 1'
#
loop_
_entity.id
_entity.type
_entity.pdbx_description
1 polymer ?
#
loop_
_entity_poly.entity_id
_entity_poly.type
_entity_poly.pdbx_seq_one_letter_code
_entity_poly.pdbx_strand_id
1 'polypeptide(L)'
;NIGGLEWRVDMENIFSYMFLEAYAQNIDWPDSNWIVYQRVDPGADINGVERKWRMIVWDAETTFGGGADNRADLNMIERVYSPHDSITRILEKPFIHNCGLKHQFARQAREYLGVENTAGKPASEVGQLSKERVKAEILKQAAIVRPFIPLETARWAPDLPGPDLFEQNIQHALEFVDYRQEVILNHLDNLLYQTFTSCR
;
A
#
# COMPACT_ATOMS: atom_id res chain seq x y z
N ASN A 1 -3.37 -17.16 -18.19
CA ASN A 1 -4.80 -16.98 -18.52
C ASN A 1 -5.39 -16.00 -17.50
N ILE A 2 -5.61 -14.75 -17.90
CA ILE A 2 -6.08 -13.66 -17.00
C ILE A 2 -7.53 -13.89 -16.55
N GLY A 3 -8.40 -14.43 -17.41
CA GLY A 3 -9.75 -14.81 -17.01
C GLY A 3 -9.80 -15.89 -15.92
N GLY A 4 -8.75 -16.72 -15.83
CA GLY A 4 -8.59 -17.67 -14.72
C GLY A 4 -8.10 -17.02 -13.40
N LEU A 5 -7.46 -15.85 -13.47
CA LEU A 5 -7.00 -15.09 -12.30
C LEU A 5 -8.16 -14.31 -11.68
N GLU A 6 -8.91 -13.56 -12.50
CA GLU A 6 -10.07 -12.77 -12.06
C GLU A 6 -11.16 -13.62 -11.39
N TRP A 7 -11.24 -14.91 -11.76
CA TRP A 7 -12.14 -15.86 -11.10
C TRP A 7 -11.64 -16.35 -9.74
N ARG A 8 -10.32 -16.41 -9.53
CA ARG A 8 -9.70 -16.97 -8.31
C ARG A 8 -9.31 -15.92 -7.28
N VAL A 9 -9.13 -14.68 -7.70
CA VAL A 9 -8.54 -13.63 -6.89
C VAL A 9 -9.43 -12.39 -6.96
N ASP A 10 -9.56 -11.70 -5.84
CA ASP A 10 -10.22 -10.41 -5.78
C ASP A 10 -9.27 -9.32 -6.30
N MET A 11 -9.43 -8.95 -7.57
CA MET A 11 -8.50 -8.03 -8.24
C MET A 11 -8.48 -6.64 -7.61
N GLU A 12 -9.61 -6.14 -7.10
CA GLU A 12 -9.65 -4.85 -6.41
C GLU A 12 -8.85 -4.90 -5.10
N ASN A 13 -9.00 -5.98 -4.33
CA ASN A 13 -8.17 -6.19 -3.15
C ASN A 13 -6.68 -6.31 -3.50
N ILE A 14 -6.31 -7.01 -4.57
CA ILE A 14 -4.90 -7.12 -4.99
C ILE A 14 -4.32 -5.76 -5.34
N PHE A 15 -5.05 -4.93 -6.07
CA PHE A 15 -4.57 -3.60 -6.45
C PHE A 15 -4.44 -2.70 -5.23
N SER A 16 -5.43 -2.74 -4.34
CA SER A 16 -5.38 -2.04 -3.04
C SER A 16 -4.16 -2.46 -2.23
N TYR A 17 -3.94 -3.77 -2.12
CA TYR A 17 -2.87 -4.37 -1.35
C TYR A 17 -1.49 -3.97 -1.89
N MET A 18 -1.22 -4.22 -3.17
CA MET A 18 0.08 -3.87 -3.78
C MET A 18 0.32 -2.37 -3.75
N PHE A 19 -0.73 -1.56 -3.94
CA PHE A 19 -0.59 -0.12 -3.85
C PHE A 19 -0.28 0.33 -2.42
N LEU A 20 -0.90 -0.28 -1.41
CA LEU A 20 -0.63 0.05 0.00
C LEU A 20 0.81 -0.34 0.39
N GLU A 21 1.28 -1.53 0.03
CA GLU A 21 2.67 -1.96 0.27
C GLU A 21 3.67 -1.01 -0.38
N ALA A 22 3.40 -0.63 -1.64
CA ALA A 22 4.23 0.33 -2.35
C ALA A 22 4.15 1.72 -1.72
N TYR A 23 2.95 2.24 -1.43
CA TYR A 23 2.75 3.56 -0.84
C TYR A 23 3.43 3.69 0.52
N ALA A 24 3.19 2.72 1.43
CA ALA A 24 3.77 2.70 2.77
C ALA A 24 5.28 2.44 2.75
N GLN A 25 5.83 1.96 1.64
CA GLN A 25 7.24 1.60 1.50
C GLN A 25 7.63 0.43 2.39
N ASN A 26 6.87 -0.67 2.32
CA ASN A 26 7.25 -1.92 2.98
C ASN A 26 8.39 -2.59 2.22
N ILE A 27 9.62 -2.48 2.73
CA ILE A 27 10.83 -2.88 2.00
C ILE A 27 11.04 -4.39 2.01
N ASP A 28 10.50 -5.09 3.00
CA ASP A 28 10.55 -6.55 3.07
C ASP A 28 9.50 -7.21 2.16
N TRP A 29 8.50 -6.45 1.71
CA TRP A 29 7.58 -6.88 0.65
C TRP A 29 8.30 -6.85 -0.72
N PRO A 30 8.26 -7.92 -1.52
CA PRO A 30 7.27 -9.02 -1.46
C PRO A 30 7.73 -10.32 -0.79
N ASP A 31 8.93 -10.36 -0.23
CA ASP A 31 9.49 -11.60 0.31
C ASP A 31 8.79 -12.03 1.60
N SER A 32 8.40 -11.07 2.44
CA SER A 32 7.74 -11.29 3.73
C SER A 32 6.58 -10.30 3.94
N ASN A 33 5.94 -10.35 5.12
CA ASN A 33 5.01 -9.32 5.60
C ASN A 33 3.65 -9.28 4.87
N TRP A 34 3.14 -10.45 4.50
CA TRP A 34 1.82 -10.61 3.88
C TRP A 34 1.12 -11.89 4.31
N ILE A 35 -0.20 -11.84 4.29
CA ILE A 35 -1.07 -13.00 4.55
C ILE A 35 -2.04 -13.16 3.39
N VAL A 36 -2.26 -14.41 2.98
CA VAL A 36 -3.34 -14.79 2.05
C VAL A 36 -4.49 -15.40 2.82
N TYR A 37 -5.71 -15.04 2.44
CA TYR A 37 -6.90 -15.71 2.93
C TYR A 37 -7.94 -15.85 1.83
N GLN A 38 -8.85 -16.81 2.03
CA GLN A 38 -9.97 -17.02 1.14
C GLN A 38 -11.25 -16.69 1.90
N ARG A 39 -12.08 -15.79 1.36
CA ARG A 39 -13.37 -15.43 1.94
C ARG A 39 -14.51 -16.01 1.10
N VAL A 40 -15.59 -16.38 1.78
CA VAL A 40 -16.92 -16.51 1.17
C VAL A 40 -17.64 -15.18 1.39
N ASP A 41 -17.87 -14.42 0.33
CA ASP A 41 -18.53 -13.12 0.46
C ASP A 41 -20.02 -13.29 0.80
N PRO A 42 -20.59 -12.43 1.67
CA PRO A 42 -22.02 -12.46 1.97
C PRO A 42 -22.84 -12.21 0.69
N GLY A 43 -23.70 -13.17 0.32
CA GLY A 43 -24.45 -13.16 -0.95
C GLY A 43 -23.87 -14.07 -2.03
N ALA A 44 -22.68 -14.65 -1.83
CA ALA A 44 -22.25 -15.81 -2.58
C ALA A 44 -23.19 -16.99 -2.25
N ASP A 45 -23.78 -17.61 -3.29
CA ASP A 45 -24.75 -18.69 -3.15
C ASP A 45 -24.26 -19.76 -2.15
N ILE A 46 -25.19 -20.33 -1.38
CA ILE A 46 -25.00 -21.41 -0.40
C ILE A 46 -24.37 -22.68 -1.02
N ASN A 47 -24.24 -22.74 -2.35
CA ASN A 47 -23.49 -23.73 -3.13
C ASN A 47 -22.02 -23.35 -3.45
N GLY A 48 -21.51 -22.22 -2.95
CA GLY A 48 -20.07 -21.99 -2.74
C GLY A 48 -19.18 -21.67 -3.95
N VAL A 49 -19.69 -20.97 -4.97
CA VAL A 49 -18.97 -20.84 -6.26
C VAL A 49 -18.03 -19.64 -6.40
N GLU A 50 -18.08 -18.62 -5.53
CA GLU A 50 -17.14 -17.50 -5.62
C GLU A 50 -16.26 -17.38 -4.38
N ARG A 51 -15.23 -18.23 -4.34
CA ARG A 51 -14.17 -18.16 -3.33
C ARG A 51 -12.96 -17.45 -3.91
N LYS A 52 -12.87 -16.15 -3.65
CA LYS A 52 -11.73 -15.35 -4.09
C LYS A 52 -10.65 -15.29 -3.01
N TRP A 53 -9.41 -15.45 -3.43
CA TRP A 53 -8.23 -15.18 -2.62
C TRP A 53 -8.04 -13.67 -2.48
N ARG A 54 -7.62 -13.27 -1.29
CA ARG A 54 -7.32 -11.89 -0.90
C ARG A 54 -5.99 -11.84 -0.16
N MET A 55 -5.36 -10.68 -0.25
CA MET A 55 -4.12 -10.32 0.42
C MET A 55 -4.41 -9.36 1.57
N ILE A 56 -3.61 -9.50 2.63
CA ILE A 56 -3.59 -8.63 3.80
C ILE A 56 -2.13 -8.25 4.05
N VAL A 57 -1.90 -6.96 4.35
CA VAL A 57 -0.62 -6.47 4.86
C VAL A 57 -0.40 -6.97 6.28
N TRP A 58 0.76 -7.54 6.54
CA TRP A 58 1.22 -7.98 7.86
C TRP A 58 2.55 -7.29 8.18
N ASP A 59 2.97 -7.18 9.45
CA ASP A 59 4.27 -6.58 9.87
C ASP A 59 4.68 -5.33 9.06
N ALA A 60 4.01 -4.20 9.36
CA ALA A 60 4.20 -2.94 8.65
C ALA A 60 4.87 -1.86 9.52
N GLU A 61 5.50 -2.21 10.62
CA GLU A 61 6.10 -1.25 11.57
C GLU A 61 7.35 -0.54 11.03
N THR A 62 8.01 -1.09 10.00
CA THR A 62 9.17 -0.49 9.34
C THR A 62 8.81 0.36 8.11
N THR A 63 7.53 0.72 7.96
CA THR A 63 7.01 1.55 6.86
C THR A 63 7.11 3.05 7.16
N PHE A 64 6.60 3.90 6.25
CA PHE A 64 6.57 5.37 6.40
C PHE A 64 7.96 6.01 6.57
N GLY A 65 8.95 5.44 5.88
CA GLY A 65 10.33 5.90 5.96
C GLY A 65 11.06 5.45 7.24
N GLY A 66 10.48 4.53 8.00
CA GLY A 66 11.18 3.85 9.09
C GLY A 66 12.16 2.77 8.63
N GLY A 67 12.71 2.02 9.58
CA GLY A 67 13.61 0.90 9.32
C GLY A 67 15.04 1.31 8.96
N ALA A 68 15.82 0.36 8.42
CA ALA A 68 17.25 0.53 8.17
C ALA A 68 17.57 1.52 7.02
N ASP A 69 16.64 1.71 6.09
CA ASP A 69 16.87 2.54 4.90
C ASP A 69 16.55 4.02 5.12
N ASN A 70 15.64 4.35 6.05
CA ASN A 70 15.27 5.74 6.43
C ASN A 70 15.11 6.71 5.23
N ARG A 71 14.47 6.25 4.16
CA ARG A 71 14.22 7.02 2.91
C ARG A 71 12.73 7.17 2.64
N ALA A 72 12.33 8.21 1.91
CA ALA A 72 10.95 8.40 1.44
C ALA A 72 10.80 8.29 -0.09
N ASP A 73 11.92 8.22 -0.81
CA ASP A 73 12.03 8.34 -2.27
C ASP A 73 12.16 7.01 -3.00
N LEU A 74 11.97 5.87 -2.32
CA LEU A 74 12.10 4.56 -2.95
C LEU A 74 10.99 4.32 -3.97
N ASN A 75 11.38 3.90 -5.18
CA ASN A 75 10.45 3.42 -6.21
C ASN A 75 9.93 2.02 -5.86
N MET A 76 8.91 1.96 -5.00
CA MET A 76 8.26 0.70 -4.65
C MET A 76 7.18 0.28 -5.66
N ILE A 77 6.79 1.18 -6.57
CA ILE A 77 5.86 0.85 -7.67
C ILE A 77 6.50 -0.16 -8.62
N GLU A 78 7.82 -0.09 -8.83
CA GLU A 78 8.55 -1.07 -9.64
C GLU A 78 8.37 -2.51 -9.16
N ARG A 79 8.34 -2.73 -7.84
CA ARG A 79 8.13 -4.06 -7.27
C ARG A 79 6.76 -4.67 -7.61
N VAL A 80 5.77 -3.85 -7.98
CA VAL A 80 4.43 -4.32 -8.40
C VAL A 80 4.46 -5.01 -9.78
N TYR A 81 5.40 -4.64 -10.65
CA TYR A 81 5.39 -5.10 -12.05
C TYR A 81 6.73 -5.63 -12.57
N SER A 82 7.79 -5.63 -11.76
CA SER A 82 9.09 -6.19 -12.10
C SER A 82 9.22 -7.63 -11.58
N PRO A 83 9.99 -8.50 -12.25
CA PRO A 83 10.25 -9.85 -11.75
C PRO A 83 11.02 -9.83 -10.42
N HIS A 84 10.59 -10.64 -9.46
CA HIS A 84 11.32 -10.96 -8.22
C HIS A 84 11.04 -12.41 -7.80
N ASP A 85 11.78 -12.92 -6.82
CA ASP A 85 11.79 -14.34 -6.43
C ASP A 85 10.94 -14.64 -5.18
N SER A 86 9.78 -14.00 -5.05
CA SER A 86 8.81 -14.25 -3.97
C SER A 86 7.64 -15.13 -4.44
N ILE A 87 6.82 -15.61 -3.50
CA ILE A 87 5.56 -16.31 -3.83
C ILE A 87 4.47 -15.35 -4.32
N THR A 88 4.55 -14.04 -4.01
CA THR A 88 3.64 -13.04 -4.61
C THR A 88 3.84 -12.93 -6.12
N ARG A 89 4.93 -13.50 -6.68
CA ARG A 89 5.16 -13.67 -8.12
C ARG A 89 3.98 -14.35 -8.84
N ILE A 90 3.14 -15.11 -8.14
CA ILE A 90 1.89 -15.67 -8.68
C ILE A 90 0.88 -14.56 -9.05
N LEU A 91 0.90 -13.46 -8.31
CA LEU A 91 0.03 -12.29 -8.43
C LEU A 91 0.62 -11.21 -9.33
N GLU A 92 1.95 -10.98 -9.36
CA GLU A 92 2.54 -9.98 -10.27
C GLU A 92 2.87 -10.55 -11.67
N LYS A 93 3.09 -11.85 -11.87
CA LYS A 93 3.30 -12.41 -13.22
C LYS A 93 2.22 -12.00 -14.24
N PRO A 94 0.93 -12.05 -13.89
CA PRO A 94 -0.13 -11.51 -14.73
C PRO A 94 0.05 -10.02 -15.05
N PHE A 95 0.62 -9.23 -14.14
CA PHE A 95 0.90 -7.81 -14.35
C PHE A 95 2.06 -7.53 -15.27
N ILE A 96 3.19 -8.24 -15.14
CA ILE A 96 4.45 -7.94 -15.84
C ILE A 96 4.23 -7.68 -17.33
N HIS A 97 3.34 -8.47 -17.97
CA HIS A 97 3.06 -8.40 -19.40
C HIS A 97 1.62 -8.01 -19.75
N ASN A 98 0.78 -7.59 -18.78
CA ASN A 98 -0.60 -7.18 -19.07
C ASN A 98 -0.79 -5.67 -18.89
N CYS A 99 -0.89 -5.00 -20.03
CA CYS A 99 -1.10 -3.57 -20.13
C CYS A 99 -2.41 -3.11 -19.49
N GLY A 100 -3.50 -3.86 -19.71
CA GLY A 100 -4.81 -3.54 -19.15
C GLY A 100 -4.78 -3.51 -17.62
N LEU A 101 -4.14 -4.50 -16.99
CA LEU A 101 -3.99 -4.56 -15.54
C LEU A 101 -3.10 -3.42 -15.01
N LYS A 102 -1.99 -3.12 -15.68
CA LYS A 102 -1.12 -1.98 -15.31
C LYS A 102 -1.87 -0.65 -15.38
N HIS A 103 -2.65 -0.42 -16.44
CA HIS A 103 -3.50 0.77 -16.56
C HIS A 103 -4.56 0.84 -15.46
N GLN A 104 -5.21 -0.28 -15.14
CA GLN A 104 -6.24 -0.34 -14.12
C GLN A 104 -5.65 -0.09 -12.72
N PHE A 105 -4.49 -0.69 -12.41
CA PHE A 105 -3.75 -0.44 -11.18
C PHE A 105 -3.35 1.03 -11.05
N ALA A 106 -2.73 1.62 -12.07
CA ALA A 106 -2.29 3.01 -12.01
C ALA A 106 -3.46 3.99 -11.81
N ARG A 107 -4.60 3.73 -12.45
CA ARG A 107 -5.83 4.50 -12.25
C ARG A 107 -6.36 4.37 -10.82
N GLN A 108 -6.46 3.16 -10.28
CA GLN A 108 -6.93 2.96 -8.91
C GLN A 108 -5.99 3.57 -7.88
N ALA A 109 -4.67 3.46 -8.08
CA ALA A 109 -3.66 4.13 -7.25
C ALA A 109 -3.89 5.66 -7.20
N ARG A 110 -4.19 6.27 -8.35
CA ARG A 110 -4.50 7.71 -8.46
C ARG A 110 -5.84 8.07 -7.80
N GLU A 111 -6.82 7.16 -7.80
CA GLU A 111 -8.06 7.30 -7.01
C GLU A 111 -7.79 7.26 -5.49
N TYR A 112 -6.94 6.35 -5.01
CA TYR A 112 -6.57 6.29 -3.58
C TYR A 112 -5.82 7.55 -3.12
N LEU A 113 -5.00 8.14 -3.98
CA LEU A 113 -4.33 9.42 -3.71
C LEU A 113 -5.28 10.62 -3.82
N GLY A 114 -6.49 10.44 -4.37
CA GLY A 114 -7.50 11.49 -4.50
C GLY A 114 -7.24 12.47 -5.63
N VAL A 115 -6.33 12.16 -6.55
CA VAL A 115 -6.02 13.01 -7.71
C VAL A 115 -6.90 12.70 -8.93
N GLU A 116 -7.57 11.53 -8.93
CA GLU A 116 -8.50 11.13 -9.97
C GLU A 116 -9.77 10.49 -9.37
N ASN A 117 -10.89 10.56 -10.09
CA ASN A 117 -12.12 9.85 -9.77
C ASN A 117 -12.90 9.54 -11.06
N THR A 118 -12.28 8.80 -11.97
CA THR A 118 -12.85 8.55 -13.30
C THR A 118 -14.13 7.72 -13.27
N ALA A 119 -14.32 6.92 -12.22
CA ALA A 119 -15.51 6.08 -12.02
C ALA A 119 -16.65 6.78 -11.28
N GLY A 120 -16.47 8.04 -10.82
CA GLY A 120 -17.50 8.78 -10.10
C GLY A 120 -17.85 8.17 -8.73
N LYS A 121 -16.88 7.55 -8.06
CA LYS A 121 -17.03 6.97 -6.73
C LYS A 121 -17.41 8.03 -5.69
N PRO A 122 -18.13 7.66 -4.61
CA PRO A 122 -18.41 8.56 -3.51
C PRO A 122 -17.13 9.18 -2.91
N ALA A 123 -17.22 10.40 -2.38
CA ALA A 123 -16.06 11.08 -1.77
C ALA A 123 -15.45 10.33 -0.57
N SER A 124 -16.23 9.44 0.07
CA SER A 124 -15.74 8.53 1.12
C SER A 124 -14.85 7.41 0.59
N GLU A 125 -14.91 7.12 -0.70
CA GLU A 125 -14.22 6.02 -1.37
C GLU A 125 -13.06 6.49 -2.27
N VAL A 126 -12.74 7.77 -2.24
CA VAL A 126 -11.64 8.39 -3.00
C VAL A 126 -10.72 9.12 -2.01
N GLY A 127 -9.42 9.14 -2.30
CA GLY A 127 -8.45 9.91 -1.52
C GLY A 127 -8.16 9.35 -0.14
N GLN A 128 -8.39 8.05 0.13
CA GLN A 128 -8.07 7.41 1.41
C GLN A 128 -6.60 7.57 1.79
N LEU A 129 -5.72 7.60 0.79
CA LEU A 129 -4.28 7.83 0.92
C LEU A 129 -3.87 9.22 0.44
N SER A 130 -4.81 10.17 0.36
CA SER A 130 -4.46 11.58 0.13
C SER A 130 -3.58 12.08 1.27
N LYS A 131 -2.60 12.92 0.91
CA LYS A 131 -1.66 13.55 1.83
C LYS A 131 -2.33 14.09 3.09
N GLU A 132 -3.43 14.83 2.94
CA GLU A 132 -4.16 15.47 4.03
C GLU A 132 -4.79 14.44 4.97
N ARG A 133 -5.43 13.39 4.42
CA ARG A 133 -6.08 12.36 5.24
C ARG A 133 -5.06 11.52 6.01
N VAL A 134 -3.96 11.14 5.36
CA VAL A 134 -2.93 10.33 6.02
C VAL A 134 -2.25 11.13 7.14
N LYS A 135 -1.90 12.40 6.89
CA LYS A 135 -1.37 13.28 7.95
C LYS A 135 -2.35 13.45 9.11
N ALA A 136 -3.64 13.64 8.81
CA ALA A 136 -4.66 13.76 9.84
C ALA A 136 -4.77 12.47 10.69
N GLU A 137 -4.69 11.29 10.07
CA GLU A 137 -4.74 10.02 10.80
C GLU A 137 -3.49 9.80 11.65
N ILE A 138 -2.29 10.12 11.14
CA ILE A 138 -1.03 10.08 11.93
C ILE A 138 -1.16 10.94 13.19
N LEU A 139 -1.59 12.20 13.05
CA LEU A 139 -1.74 13.11 14.18
C LEU A 139 -2.81 12.64 15.17
N LYS A 140 -3.92 12.09 14.67
CA LYS A 140 -4.99 11.51 15.50
C LYS A 140 -4.50 10.32 16.31
N GLN A 141 -3.81 9.35 15.68
CA GLN A 141 -3.25 8.19 16.37
C GLN A 141 -2.17 8.61 17.38
N ALA A 142 -1.30 9.54 17.00
CA ALA A 142 -0.29 10.11 17.89
C ALA A 142 -0.93 10.75 19.13
N ALA A 143 -2.02 11.52 18.97
CA ALA A 143 -2.71 12.13 20.09
C ALA A 143 -3.32 11.12 21.08
N ILE A 144 -3.75 9.96 20.59
CA ILE A 144 -4.29 8.87 21.44
C ILE A 144 -3.18 8.28 22.32
N VAL A 145 -2.00 8.01 21.75
CA VAL A 145 -0.92 7.28 22.45
C VAL A 145 0.04 8.18 23.22
N ARG A 146 0.22 9.44 22.79
CA ARG A 146 1.18 10.42 23.34
C ARG A 146 1.14 10.52 24.88
N PRO A 147 -0.02 10.56 25.57
CA PRO A 147 -0.06 10.64 27.03
C PRO A 147 0.56 9.44 27.75
N PHE A 148 0.64 8.28 27.08
CA PHE A 148 1.15 7.02 27.65
C PHE A 148 2.64 6.80 27.38
N ILE A 149 3.23 7.53 26.43
CA ILE A 149 4.64 7.35 26.02
C ILE A 149 5.62 7.46 27.21
N PRO A 150 5.54 8.44 28.12
CA PRO A 150 6.47 8.51 29.24
C PRO A 150 6.45 7.24 30.13
N LEU A 151 5.26 6.69 30.36
CA LEU A 151 5.07 5.48 31.16
C LEU A 151 5.64 4.25 30.44
N GLU A 152 5.33 4.08 29.16
CA GLU A 152 5.81 2.94 28.36
C GLU A 152 7.33 2.98 28.17
N THR A 153 7.92 4.17 27.96
CA THR A 153 9.38 4.34 27.89
C THR A 153 10.03 3.94 29.20
N ALA A 154 9.55 4.45 30.34
CA ALA A 154 10.13 4.10 31.64
C ALA A 154 10.06 2.59 31.92
N ARG A 155 9.04 1.90 31.39
CA ARG A 155 8.85 0.46 31.58
C ARG A 155 9.72 -0.40 30.67
N TRP A 156 9.79 -0.08 29.38
CA TRP A 156 10.36 -0.98 28.37
C TRP A 156 11.69 -0.53 27.80
N ALA A 157 11.98 0.77 27.82
CA ALA A 157 13.18 1.34 27.24
C ALA A 157 13.65 2.59 28.02
N PRO A 158 13.99 2.45 29.32
CA PRO A 158 14.28 3.58 30.20
C PRO A 158 15.50 4.40 29.76
N ASP A 159 16.39 3.80 28.96
CA ASP A 159 17.61 4.44 28.46
C ASP A 159 17.38 5.24 27.16
N LEU A 160 16.18 5.20 26.57
CA LEU A 160 15.84 5.96 25.37
C LEU A 160 15.21 7.33 25.71
N PRO A 161 15.40 8.35 24.85
CA PRO A 161 14.76 9.65 25.01
C PRO A 161 13.28 9.58 24.56
N GLY A 162 12.48 8.74 25.24
CA GLY A 162 11.18 8.26 24.78
C GLY A 162 10.22 9.30 24.22
N PRO A 163 9.80 10.33 25.00
CA PRO A 163 8.89 11.36 24.50
C PRO A 163 9.45 12.15 23.31
N ASP A 164 10.72 12.54 23.36
CA ASP A 164 11.35 13.31 22.29
C ASP A 164 11.53 12.48 21.01
N LEU A 165 11.96 11.22 21.15
CA LEU A 165 12.08 10.27 20.05
C LEU A 165 10.71 9.97 19.42
N PHE A 166 9.67 9.87 20.24
CA PHE A 166 8.31 9.70 19.75
C PHE A 166 7.88 10.88 18.88
N GLU A 167 8.04 12.13 19.34
CA GLU A 167 7.68 13.30 18.52
C GLU A 167 8.55 13.43 17.26
N GLN A 168 9.84 13.08 17.33
CA GLN A 168 10.72 13.00 16.15
C GLN A 168 10.20 11.98 15.13
N ASN A 169 9.79 10.79 15.56
CA ASN A 169 9.25 9.77 14.67
C ASN A 169 7.91 10.20 14.04
N ILE A 170 7.04 10.89 14.79
CA ILE A 170 5.82 11.48 14.22
C ILE A 170 6.17 12.51 13.15
N GLN A 171 7.15 13.38 13.41
CA GLN A 171 7.60 14.37 12.45
C GLN A 171 8.17 13.72 11.18
N HIS A 172 9.02 12.70 11.30
CA HIS A 172 9.53 11.95 10.16
C HIS A 172 8.42 11.29 9.34
N ALA A 173 7.40 10.70 9.98
CA ALA A 173 6.26 10.12 9.27
C ALA A 173 5.45 11.18 8.50
N LEU A 174 5.31 12.39 9.06
CA LEU A 174 4.64 13.50 8.36
C LEU A 174 5.44 14.00 7.15
N GLU A 175 6.76 14.08 7.29
CA GLU A 175 7.68 14.43 6.20
C GLU A 175 7.67 13.36 5.11
N PHE A 176 7.68 12.08 5.48
CA PHE A 176 7.50 10.99 4.52
C PHE A 176 6.25 11.22 3.68
N VAL A 177 5.10 11.51 4.30
CA VAL A 177 3.84 11.77 3.58
C VAL A 177 3.94 13.02 2.70
N ASP A 178 4.71 14.04 3.09
CA ASP A 178 4.92 15.23 2.26
C ASP A 178 5.58 14.90 0.92
N TYR A 179 6.58 14.01 0.93
CA TYR A 179 7.34 13.61 -0.24
C TYR A 179 6.66 12.47 -1.02
N ARG A 180 5.98 11.55 -0.32
CA ARG A 180 5.59 10.26 -0.88
C ARG A 180 4.64 10.36 -2.06
N GLN A 181 3.67 11.28 -1.98
CA GLN A 181 2.67 11.42 -3.04
C GLN A 181 3.31 11.79 -4.38
N GLU A 182 4.27 12.72 -4.39
CA GLU A 182 4.95 13.14 -5.63
C GLU A 182 5.79 12.01 -6.23
N VAL A 183 6.56 11.31 -5.38
CA VAL A 183 7.37 10.14 -5.77
C VAL A 183 6.49 9.07 -6.41
N ILE A 184 5.39 8.71 -5.76
CA ILE A 184 4.45 7.70 -6.26
C ILE A 184 3.82 8.14 -7.59
N LEU A 185 3.34 9.39 -7.69
CA LEU A 185 2.73 9.89 -8.93
C LEU A 185 3.70 9.85 -10.10
N ASN A 186 4.95 10.29 -9.90
CA ASN A 186 5.99 10.22 -10.92
C ASN A 186 6.22 8.76 -11.41
N HIS A 187 6.26 7.79 -10.50
CA HIS A 187 6.45 6.39 -10.89
C HIS A 187 5.20 5.76 -11.55
N LEU A 188 3.99 6.19 -11.16
CA LEU A 188 2.76 5.79 -11.84
C LEU A 188 2.69 6.35 -13.27
N ASP A 189 3.10 7.60 -13.48
CA ASP A 189 3.15 8.22 -14.80
C ASP A 189 4.17 7.52 -15.70
N ASN A 190 5.34 7.16 -15.15
CA ASN A 190 6.33 6.34 -15.84
C ASN A 190 5.78 4.96 -16.23
N LEU A 191 5.06 4.29 -15.33
CA LEU A 191 4.41 3.01 -15.61
C LEU A 191 3.40 3.15 -16.75
N LEU A 192 2.55 4.17 -16.72
CA LEU A 192 1.58 4.45 -17.78
C LEU A 192 2.26 4.74 -19.12
N TYR A 193 3.34 5.52 -19.13
CA TYR A 193 4.10 5.79 -20.35
C TYR A 193 4.73 4.53 -20.93
N GLN A 194 5.30 3.67 -20.08
CA GLN A 194 5.85 2.38 -20.49
C GLN A 194 4.76 1.47 -21.07
N THR A 195 3.55 1.45 -20.51
CA THR A 195 2.45 0.65 -21.07
C THR A 195 1.98 1.21 -22.40
N PHE A 196 1.81 2.52 -22.55
CA PHE A 196 1.44 3.11 -23.84
C PHE A 196 2.44 2.81 -24.97
N THR A 197 3.73 2.75 -24.65
CA THR A 197 4.78 2.52 -25.66
C THR A 197 5.01 1.04 -25.97
N SER A 198 4.86 0.16 -24.98
CA SER A 198 5.08 -1.29 -25.14
C SER A 198 3.85 -2.06 -25.63
N CYS A 199 2.67 -1.46 -25.50
CA CYS A 199 1.38 -2.09 -25.82
C CYS A 199 0.79 -1.43 -27.07
N ARG A 200 1.19 -1.94 -28.25
CA ARG A 200 0.52 -1.63 -29.52
C ARG A 200 -0.64 -2.58 -29.77
#